data_AF-A0A969XMV1-F1
#
_entry.id   AF-A0A969XMV1-F1
#
_cell.length_a   1.000
_cell.length_b   1.000
_cell.length_c   1.000
_cell.angle_alpha   90.00
_cell.angle_beta   90.00
_cell.angle_gamma   90.00
#
_symmetry.space_group_name_H-M   'P 1'
#
loop_
_entity.id
_entity.type
_entity.pdbx_description
1 polymer ?
#
loop_
_entity_poly.entity_id
_entity_poly.type
_entity_poly.pdbx_seq_one_letter_code
_entity_poly.pdbx_strand_id
1 'polypeptide(L)'
;IIIQGSTGGVSTLSLEERCAALGESRVEVASLNMGSVNMDDGVYANALPDIRYWATRMREARVRPELEVFEGGMIHNALLLSEEGYLDPPHAFGLALGFRGALPATPDSLFFLHSLLPADAAWGLVHHGMHDLSLLAMAAGMGAAVLRVGFEDSVYHAPERVAQTNTELVCRLVDLVEAMGLAVASASEARNMLGIDHTGEPER
;
A
#
# COMPACT_ATOMS: atom_id res chain seq x y z
N ILE A 1 11.62 8.93 -8.80
CA ILE A 1 10.81 8.24 -7.77
C ILE A 1 9.39 8.79 -7.80
N ILE A 2 8.43 8.05 -7.26
CA ILE A 2 7.08 8.54 -6.91
C ILE A 2 7.11 8.85 -5.42
N ILE A 3 6.48 9.94 -4.99
CA ILE A 3 6.36 10.26 -3.56
C ILE A 3 4.97 9.90 -3.10
N GLN A 4 4.92 8.99 -2.12
CA GLN A 4 3.70 8.55 -1.47
C GLN A 4 3.55 9.20 -0.10
N GLY A 5 2.42 9.87 0.12
CA GLY A 5 2.01 10.37 1.43
C GLY A 5 1.25 9.32 2.24
N SER A 6 1.16 9.50 3.55
CA SER A 6 0.27 8.70 4.40
C SER A 6 -0.97 9.52 4.75
N THR A 7 -2.18 8.94 4.63
CA THR A 7 -3.36 9.42 5.36
C THR A 7 -3.77 8.54 6.52
N GLY A 8 -2.85 7.66 6.92
CA GLY A 8 -2.95 6.83 8.11
C GLY A 8 -2.64 7.61 9.37
N GLY A 9 -1.36 7.86 9.64
CA GLY A 9 -0.93 8.45 10.90
C GLY A 9 -1.41 7.65 12.12
N VAL A 10 -1.60 8.33 13.26
CA VAL A 10 -2.18 7.73 14.47
C VAL A 10 -3.64 8.15 14.61
N SER A 11 -4.49 7.26 15.15
CA SER A 11 -5.95 7.51 15.26
C SER A 11 -6.35 8.61 16.26
N THR A 12 -5.39 9.19 16.99
CA THR A 12 -5.63 10.37 17.84
C THR A 12 -5.66 11.68 17.07
N LEU A 13 -5.21 11.69 15.80
CA LEU A 13 -5.23 12.86 14.93
C LEU A 13 -6.62 13.07 14.32
N SER A 14 -6.95 14.32 14.00
CA SER A 14 -8.18 14.65 13.27
C SER A 14 -8.15 14.15 11.81
N LEU A 15 -9.30 14.18 11.14
CA LEU A 15 -9.37 13.82 9.71
C LEU A 15 -8.47 14.73 8.86
N GLU A 16 -8.44 16.04 9.17
CA GLU A 16 -7.60 17.04 8.51
C GLU A 16 -6.11 16.79 8.74
N GLU A 17 -5.71 16.53 9.99
CA GLU A 17 -4.32 16.30 10.35
C GLU A 17 -3.76 15.05 9.66
N ARG A 18 -4.59 14.00 9.56
CA ARG A 18 -4.21 12.77 8.87
C ARG A 18 -3.99 12.98 7.37
N CYS A 19 -4.67 13.92 6.73
CA CYS A 19 -4.47 14.19 5.31
C CYS A 19 -3.48 15.33 5.00
N ALA A 20 -2.69 15.79 5.96
CA ALA A 20 -1.75 16.89 5.77
C ALA A 20 -0.77 16.67 4.60
N ALA A 21 -0.37 15.41 4.35
CA ALA A 21 0.51 15.05 3.25
C ALA A 21 -0.06 15.42 1.86
N LEU A 22 -1.38 15.48 1.70
CA LEU A 22 -2.02 15.84 0.43
C LEU A 22 -1.77 17.31 0.04
N GLY A 23 -1.30 18.15 0.97
CA GLY A 23 -0.92 19.53 0.69
C GLY A 23 0.49 19.70 0.10
N GLU A 24 1.31 18.65 0.10
CA GLU A 24 2.66 18.68 -0.49
C GLU A 24 2.57 18.42 -2.00
N SER A 25 2.98 19.42 -2.79
CA SER A 25 2.89 19.40 -4.26
C SER A 25 3.56 18.22 -4.97
N ARG A 26 4.50 17.55 -4.30
CA ARG A 26 5.23 16.40 -4.87
C ARG A 26 4.54 15.07 -4.60
N VAL A 27 3.52 15.02 -3.75
CA VAL A 27 2.78 13.78 -3.43
C VAL A 27 1.88 13.44 -4.61
N GLU A 28 2.09 12.25 -5.17
CA GLU A 28 1.33 11.75 -6.33
C GLU A 28 0.41 10.58 -5.92
N VAL A 29 0.78 9.87 -4.87
CA VAL A 29 0.05 8.73 -4.30
C VAL A 29 -0.13 8.95 -2.80
N ALA A 30 -1.21 8.45 -2.21
CA ALA A 30 -1.31 8.40 -0.76
C ALA A 30 -2.04 7.14 -0.28
N SER A 31 -1.61 6.59 0.86
CA SER A 31 -2.28 5.43 1.45
C SER A 31 -3.65 5.81 2.00
N LEU A 32 -4.67 5.00 1.69
CA LEU A 32 -6.04 5.14 2.13
C LEU A 32 -6.50 3.82 2.76
N ASN A 33 -6.62 3.80 4.09
CA ASN A 33 -7.02 2.58 4.80
C ASN A 33 -8.52 2.31 4.62
N MET A 34 -8.83 1.10 4.16
CA MET A 34 -10.18 0.75 3.71
C MET A 34 -11.09 0.20 4.82
N GLY A 35 -10.71 0.37 6.10
CA GLY A 35 -11.56 0.05 7.23
C GLY A 35 -10.87 0.17 8.58
N SER A 36 -11.66 0.09 9.65
CA SER A 36 -11.14 0.02 11.01
C SER A 36 -10.68 -1.40 11.36
N VAL A 37 -9.62 -1.52 12.15
CA VAL A 37 -9.12 -2.78 12.69
C VAL A 37 -8.53 -2.56 14.08
N ASN A 38 -8.44 -3.61 14.89
CA ASN A 38 -7.62 -3.54 16.09
C ASN A 38 -6.15 -3.46 15.68
N MET A 39 -5.38 -2.61 16.36
CA MET A 39 -3.95 -2.49 16.13
C MET A 39 -3.24 -2.28 17.46
N ASP A 40 -2.39 -3.25 17.81
CA ASP A 40 -1.81 -3.40 19.15
C ASP A 40 -2.91 -3.39 20.23
N ASP A 41 -2.77 -2.54 21.25
CA ASP A 41 -3.74 -2.39 22.34
C ASP A 41 -4.88 -1.41 21.98
N GLY A 42 -4.92 -0.90 20.75
CA GLY A 42 -5.84 0.14 20.30
C GLY A 42 -6.69 -0.25 19.09
N VAL A 43 -7.40 0.75 18.56
CA VAL A 43 -8.18 0.65 17.32
C VAL A 43 -7.59 1.63 16.32
N TYR A 44 -7.21 1.11 15.15
CA TYR A 44 -6.87 1.94 14.02
C TYR A 44 -8.15 2.31 13.28
N ALA A 45 -8.67 3.49 13.58
CA ALA A 45 -10.03 3.90 13.19
C ALA A 45 -10.07 4.51 11.77
N ASN A 46 -10.86 3.88 10.89
CA ASN A 46 -11.18 4.37 9.54
C ASN A 46 -12.64 4.00 9.23
N ALA A 47 -13.59 4.78 9.75
CA ALA A 47 -14.99 4.56 9.45
C ALA A 47 -15.30 4.96 7.99
N LEU A 48 -16.29 4.32 7.35
CA LEU A 48 -16.63 4.62 5.94
C LEU A 48 -16.88 6.12 5.64
N PRO A 49 -17.54 6.92 6.51
CA PRO A 49 -17.66 8.37 6.28
C PRO A 49 -16.31 9.10 6.24
N ASP A 50 -15.34 8.67 7.05
CA ASP A 50 -13.99 9.25 7.10
C ASP A 50 -13.20 8.87 5.84
N ILE A 51 -13.33 7.63 5.38
CA ILE A 51 -12.71 7.16 4.13
C ILE A 51 -13.24 7.96 2.93
N ARG A 52 -14.55 8.23 2.87
CA ARG A 52 -15.15 9.11 1.85
C ARG A 52 -14.59 10.53 1.92
N TYR A 53 -14.39 11.06 3.12
CA TYR A 53 -13.75 12.36 3.31
C TYR A 53 -12.34 12.35 2.70
N TRP A 54 -11.46 11.41 3.10
CA TRP A 54 -10.10 11.36 2.57
C TRP A 54 -10.04 11.09 1.06
N ALA A 55 -10.89 10.20 0.54
CA ALA A 55 -11.00 9.95 -0.91
C ALA A 55 -11.37 11.23 -1.68
N THR A 56 -12.31 12.03 -1.14
CA THR A 56 -12.68 13.33 -1.71
C THR A 56 -11.49 14.29 -1.71
N ARG A 57 -10.77 14.39 -0.58
CA ARG A 57 -9.57 15.24 -0.47
C ARG A 57 -8.45 14.81 -1.42
N MET A 58 -8.24 13.51 -1.60
CA MET A 58 -7.28 12.97 -2.56
C MET A 58 -7.65 13.34 -3.99
N ARG A 59 -8.93 13.21 -4.37
CA ARG A 59 -9.42 13.63 -5.69
C ARG A 59 -9.21 15.12 -5.95
N GLU A 60 -9.55 15.98 -4.98
CA GLU A 60 -9.32 17.43 -5.07
C GLU A 60 -7.83 17.76 -5.27
N ALA A 61 -6.95 17.04 -4.58
CA ALA A 61 -5.50 17.19 -4.67
C ALA A 61 -4.87 16.47 -5.89
N ARG A 62 -5.66 15.72 -6.68
CA ARG A 62 -5.20 14.85 -7.78
C ARG A 62 -4.16 13.81 -7.33
N VAL A 63 -4.32 13.31 -6.11
CA VAL A 63 -3.49 12.25 -5.53
C VAL A 63 -4.20 10.91 -5.72
N ARG A 64 -3.49 9.90 -6.24
CA ARG A 64 -4.05 8.55 -6.41
C ARG A 64 -4.06 7.79 -5.07
N PRO A 65 -5.16 7.12 -4.69
CA PRO A 65 -5.19 6.32 -3.47
C PRO A 65 -4.51 4.95 -3.67
N GLU A 66 -3.66 4.55 -2.74
CA GLU A 66 -3.32 3.13 -2.51
C GLU A 66 -4.26 2.59 -1.42
N LEU A 67 -5.05 1.57 -1.77
CA LEU A 67 -6.14 1.06 -0.95
C LEU A 67 -5.61 0.02 0.03
N GLU A 68 -5.31 0.43 1.26
CA GLU A 68 -4.70 -0.44 2.28
C GLU A 68 -5.75 -1.37 2.91
N VAL A 69 -5.45 -2.66 2.89
CA VAL A 69 -6.33 -3.78 3.27
C VAL A 69 -5.65 -4.62 4.34
N PHE A 70 -6.17 -4.53 5.56
CA PHE A 70 -5.74 -5.33 6.70
C PHE A 70 -6.63 -6.58 6.92
N GLU A 71 -7.85 -6.55 6.36
CA GLU A 71 -8.88 -7.57 6.52
C GLU A 71 -9.71 -7.73 5.25
N GLY A 72 -10.24 -8.93 5.00
CA GLY A 72 -10.94 -9.25 3.74
C GLY A 72 -12.17 -8.38 3.46
N GLY A 73 -12.89 -7.95 4.49
CA GLY A 73 -14.03 -7.03 4.35
C GLY A 73 -13.66 -5.65 3.80
N MET A 74 -12.39 -5.23 3.95
CA MET A 74 -11.92 -3.94 3.46
C MET A 74 -11.82 -3.91 1.92
N ILE A 75 -11.63 -5.06 1.27
CA ILE A 75 -11.72 -5.16 -0.19
C ILE A 75 -13.16 -4.86 -0.63
N HIS A 76 -14.15 -5.40 0.07
CA HIS A 76 -15.55 -5.08 -0.24
C HIS A 76 -15.89 -3.61 -0.01
N ASN A 77 -15.35 -2.98 1.05
CA ASN A 77 -15.48 -1.54 1.26
C ASN A 77 -14.92 -0.74 0.09
N ALA A 78 -13.76 -1.13 -0.46
CA ALA A 78 -13.18 -0.46 -1.64
C ALA A 78 -14.10 -0.54 -2.86
N LEU A 79 -14.68 -1.71 -3.13
CA LEU A 79 -15.62 -1.89 -4.24
C LEU A 79 -16.89 -1.06 -4.04
N LEU A 80 -17.44 -1.05 -2.82
CA LEU A 80 -18.58 -0.20 -2.47
C LEU A 80 -18.27 1.28 -2.72
N LEU A 81 -17.12 1.77 -2.27
CA LEU A 81 -16.74 3.18 -2.45
C LEU A 81 -16.46 3.53 -3.91
N SER A 82 -16.00 2.57 -4.71
CA SER A 82 -15.88 2.74 -6.16
C SER A 82 -17.26 2.84 -6.83
N GLU A 83 -18.21 1.96 -6.47
CA GLU A 83 -19.60 2.01 -6.96
C GLU A 83 -20.32 3.31 -6.57
N GLU A 84 -20.04 3.83 -5.37
CA GLU A 84 -20.53 5.13 -4.90
C GLU A 84 -19.87 6.33 -5.60
N GLY A 85 -18.82 6.11 -6.41
CA GLY A 85 -18.12 7.16 -7.14
C GLY A 85 -17.11 7.95 -6.32
N TYR A 86 -16.61 7.41 -5.21
CA TYR A 86 -15.50 8.01 -4.43
C TYR A 86 -14.12 7.55 -4.89
N LEU A 87 -14.01 6.39 -5.53
CA LEU A 87 -12.74 5.82 -6.00
C LEU A 87 -12.78 5.57 -7.51
N ASP A 88 -11.85 6.22 -8.22
CA ASP A 88 -11.74 6.13 -9.68
C ASP A 88 -10.73 5.04 -10.07
N PRO A 89 -11.04 4.14 -11.02
CA PRO A 89 -10.07 3.15 -11.51
C PRO A 89 -8.87 3.81 -12.22
N PRO A 90 -7.72 3.12 -12.36
CA PRO A 90 -7.42 1.78 -11.84
C PRO A 90 -7.23 1.78 -10.31
N HIS A 91 -7.65 0.68 -9.66
CA HIS A 91 -7.47 0.47 -8.22
C HIS A 91 -6.13 -0.22 -7.94
N ALA A 92 -5.40 0.28 -6.95
CA ALA A 92 -4.19 -0.33 -6.43
C ALA A 92 -4.42 -0.75 -4.98
N PHE A 93 -4.35 -2.05 -4.69
CA PHE A 93 -4.60 -2.61 -3.35
C PHE A 93 -3.29 -2.91 -2.61
N GLY A 94 -3.10 -2.33 -1.42
CA GLY A 94 -2.02 -2.68 -0.50
C GLY A 94 -2.48 -3.76 0.47
N LEU A 95 -2.05 -5.00 0.29
CA LEU A 95 -2.38 -6.09 1.23
C LEU A 95 -1.41 -6.01 2.42
N ALA A 96 -1.93 -5.60 3.57
CA ALA A 96 -1.15 -5.32 4.77
C ALA A 96 -1.28 -6.45 5.79
N LEU A 97 -0.19 -7.20 6.02
CA LEU A 97 -0.17 -8.38 6.88
C LEU A 97 0.85 -8.26 8.02
N GLY A 98 0.55 -8.93 9.14
CA GLY A 98 1.48 -9.08 10.28
C GLY A 98 1.30 -8.05 11.39
N PHE A 99 0.38 -7.09 11.22
CA PHE A 99 0.03 -6.13 12.26
C PHE A 99 -0.73 -6.82 13.40
N ARG A 100 -0.33 -6.56 14.65
CA ARG A 100 -0.96 -7.18 15.82
C ARG A 100 -2.40 -6.71 15.94
N GLY A 101 -3.36 -7.64 15.87
CA GLY A 101 -4.80 -7.34 15.88
C GLY A 101 -5.48 -7.44 14.51
N ALA A 102 -4.72 -7.65 13.43
CA ALA A 102 -5.20 -7.90 12.07
C ALA A 102 -4.72 -9.28 11.55
N LEU A 103 -4.89 -9.54 10.25
CA LEU A 103 -4.43 -10.78 9.62
C LEU A 103 -2.92 -10.99 9.81
N PRO A 104 -2.49 -12.22 10.20
CA PRO A 104 -1.08 -12.53 10.35
C PRO A 104 -0.39 -12.61 8.98
N ALA A 105 0.92 -12.32 8.96
CA ALA A 105 1.76 -12.48 7.78
C ALA A 105 2.08 -13.96 7.52
N THR A 106 1.12 -14.67 6.92
CA THR A 106 1.25 -16.07 6.50
C THR A 106 0.87 -16.23 5.04
N PRO A 107 1.35 -17.29 4.37
CA PRO A 107 0.89 -17.68 3.03
C PRO A 107 -0.63 -17.79 2.92
N ASP A 108 -1.29 -18.35 3.94
CA ASP A 108 -2.74 -18.54 3.94
C ASP A 108 -3.49 -17.20 3.97
N SER A 109 -3.03 -16.23 4.77
CA SER A 109 -3.62 -14.88 4.80
C SER A 109 -3.43 -14.16 3.46
N LEU A 110 -2.24 -14.26 2.87
CA LEU A 110 -1.95 -13.67 1.57
C LEU A 110 -2.85 -14.28 0.49
N PHE A 111 -2.94 -15.61 0.44
CA PHE A 111 -3.80 -16.31 -0.51
C PHE A 111 -5.28 -15.95 -0.32
N PHE A 112 -5.73 -15.88 0.94
CA PHE A 112 -7.09 -15.48 1.27
C PHE A 112 -7.41 -14.09 0.73
N LEU A 113 -6.61 -13.07 1.05
CA LEU A 113 -6.85 -11.70 0.56
C LEU A 113 -6.76 -11.61 -0.97
N HIS A 114 -5.76 -12.24 -1.58
CA HIS A 114 -5.62 -12.30 -3.04
C HIS A 114 -6.85 -12.91 -3.71
N SER A 115 -7.45 -13.96 -3.13
CA SER A 115 -8.64 -14.61 -3.69
C SER A 115 -9.90 -13.73 -3.71
N LEU A 116 -9.91 -12.63 -2.96
CA LEU A 116 -11.03 -11.69 -2.87
C LEU A 116 -10.87 -10.48 -3.81
N LEU A 117 -9.68 -10.29 -4.38
CA LEU A 117 -9.42 -9.16 -5.28
C LEU A 117 -10.22 -9.30 -6.59
N PRO A 118 -10.66 -8.18 -7.19
CA PRO A 118 -11.18 -8.20 -8.56
C PRO A 118 -10.16 -8.77 -9.53
N ALA A 119 -10.66 -9.42 -10.59
CA ALA A 119 -9.81 -9.84 -11.70
C ALA A 119 -9.03 -8.63 -12.25
N ASP A 120 -7.74 -8.81 -12.47
CA ASP A 120 -6.81 -7.82 -13.02
C ASP A 120 -6.55 -6.58 -12.13
N ALA A 121 -6.96 -6.59 -10.86
CA ALA A 121 -6.61 -5.52 -9.94
C ALA A 121 -5.10 -5.48 -9.66
N ALA A 122 -4.49 -4.30 -9.75
CA ALA A 122 -3.12 -4.11 -9.29
C ALA A 122 -3.09 -4.23 -7.77
N TRP A 123 -2.13 -4.99 -7.25
CA TRP A 123 -1.98 -5.19 -5.82
C TRP A 123 -0.52 -5.30 -5.40
N GLY A 124 -0.27 -5.07 -4.12
CA GLY A 124 1.02 -5.26 -3.51
C GLY A 124 0.94 -5.83 -2.10
N LEU A 125 2.10 -6.19 -1.56
CA LEU A 125 2.22 -6.73 -0.21
C LEU A 125 3.03 -5.79 0.69
N VAL A 126 2.46 -5.48 1.85
CA VAL A 126 3.14 -4.91 3.02
C VAL A 126 3.26 -6.00 4.07
N HIS A 127 4.49 -6.33 4.46
CA HIS A 127 4.76 -7.33 5.50
C HIS A 127 5.34 -6.65 6.74
N HIS A 128 4.47 -6.35 7.71
CA HIS A 128 4.90 -5.86 9.01
C HIS A 128 5.62 -6.96 9.80
N GLY A 129 6.73 -6.60 10.44
CA GLY A 129 7.51 -7.55 11.25
C GLY A 129 8.21 -8.64 10.44
N MET A 130 8.48 -8.39 9.16
CA MET A 130 9.19 -9.30 8.27
C MET A 130 10.56 -9.72 8.86
N HIS A 131 10.91 -11.01 8.76
CA HIS A 131 12.24 -11.51 9.15
C HIS A 131 13.07 -12.01 7.97
N ASP A 132 12.45 -12.22 6.81
CA ASP A 132 13.08 -12.60 5.55
C ASP A 132 12.16 -12.22 4.37
N LEU A 133 12.66 -12.33 3.14
CA LEU A 133 11.92 -11.94 1.94
C LEU A 133 10.97 -13.03 1.39
N SER A 134 10.73 -14.13 2.12
CA SER A 134 10.02 -15.30 1.57
C SER A 134 8.57 -15.00 1.20
N LEU A 135 7.84 -14.24 2.02
CA LEU A 135 6.45 -13.87 1.73
C LEU A 135 6.37 -12.85 0.59
N LEU A 136 7.35 -11.95 0.46
CA LEU A 136 7.47 -11.06 -0.71
C LEU A 136 7.79 -11.84 -1.99
N ALA A 137 8.63 -12.87 -1.92
CA ALA A 137 8.89 -13.77 -3.04
C ALA A 137 7.61 -14.50 -3.47
N MET A 138 6.82 -14.97 -2.49
CA MET A 138 5.51 -15.58 -2.77
C MET A 138 4.56 -14.58 -3.44
N ALA A 139 4.46 -13.36 -2.92
CA ALA A 139 3.64 -12.31 -3.53
C ALA A 139 4.05 -12.02 -4.97
N ALA A 140 5.36 -11.91 -5.24
CA ALA A 140 5.89 -11.77 -6.59
C ALA A 140 5.48 -12.93 -7.50
N GLY A 141 5.59 -14.18 -7.01
CA GLY A 141 5.18 -15.38 -7.73
C GLY A 141 3.66 -15.47 -7.98
N MET A 142 2.85 -14.80 -7.16
CA MET A 142 1.41 -14.67 -7.33
C MET A 142 1.02 -13.48 -8.24
N GLY A 143 1.99 -12.72 -8.75
CA GLY A 143 1.74 -11.60 -9.66
C GLY A 143 1.49 -10.26 -8.99
N ALA A 144 1.98 -10.05 -7.76
CA ALA A 144 1.97 -8.73 -7.12
C ALA A 144 2.67 -7.69 -8.02
N ALA A 145 2.00 -6.57 -8.26
CA ALA A 145 2.54 -5.43 -8.99
C ALA A 145 3.48 -4.58 -8.12
N VAL A 146 3.28 -4.60 -6.79
CA VAL A 146 4.07 -3.82 -5.83
C VAL A 146 4.59 -4.73 -4.71
N LEU A 147 5.89 -4.63 -4.42
CA LEU A 147 6.53 -5.29 -3.28
C LEU A 147 7.13 -4.21 -2.40
N ARG A 148 6.72 -4.16 -1.14
CA ARG A 148 7.12 -3.09 -0.23
C ARG A 148 8.16 -3.58 0.77
N VAL A 149 9.23 -2.79 0.90
CA VAL A 149 10.25 -2.92 1.95
C VAL A 149 10.61 -1.54 2.48
N GLY A 150 10.97 -1.48 3.75
CA GLY A 150 11.45 -0.28 4.40
C GLY A 150 11.41 -0.43 5.91
N PHE A 151 12.14 0.44 6.60
CA PHE A 151 12.25 0.43 8.07
C PHE A 151 10.92 0.67 8.79
N GLU A 152 9.91 1.20 8.10
CA GLU A 152 8.53 1.25 8.60
C GLU A 152 7.96 -0.16 8.84
N ASP A 153 8.27 -1.11 7.97
CA ASP A 153 7.70 -2.45 7.99
C ASP A 153 8.62 -3.43 8.73
N SER A 154 9.93 -3.39 8.42
CA SER A 154 10.98 -4.16 9.09
C SER A 154 12.38 -3.70 8.71
N VAL A 155 13.36 -4.02 9.58
CA VAL A 155 14.79 -3.86 9.30
C VAL A 155 15.44 -5.14 8.76
N TYR A 156 14.79 -6.29 8.79
CA TYR A 156 15.38 -7.57 8.40
C TYR A 156 15.24 -7.83 6.91
N HIS A 157 16.21 -8.52 6.31
CA HIS A 157 16.12 -9.04 4.93
C HIS A 157 16.46 -10.53 4.83
N ALA A 158 16.91 -11.14 5.93
CA ALA A 158 17.16 -12.56 6.09
C ALA A 158 17.18 -12.88 7.60
N PRO A 159 17.04 -14.15 8.00
CA PRO A 159 17.02 -14.52 9.41
C PRO A 159 18.24 -13.95 10.15
N GLU A 160 17.97 -13.19 11.21
CA GLU A 160 18.98 -12.54 12.06
C GLU A 160 19.88 -11.51 11.34
N ARG A 161 19.56 -11.11 10.10
CA ARG A 161 20.30 -10.12 9.32
C ARG A 161 19.48 -8.87 9.11
N VAL A 162 19.94 -7.79 9.74
CA VAL A 162 19.35 -6.46 9.63
C VAL A 162 20.08 -5.62 8.60
N ALA A 163 19.32 -4.90 7.79
CA ALA A 163 19.84 -3.88 6.89
C ALA A 163 20.22 -2.62 7.67
N GLN A 164 21.29 -1.96 7.24
CA GLN A 164 21.74 -0.69 7.83
C GLN A 164 21.06 0.52 7.19
N THR A 165 20.48 0.35 5.99
CA THR A 165 19.77 1.40 5.27
C THR A 165 18.54 0.84 4.55
N ASN A 166 17.56 1.71 4.28
CA ASN A 166 16.45 1.34 3.38
C ASN A 166 16.96 0.92 1.99
N THR A 167 18.02 1.56 1.48
CA THR A 167 18.63 1.20 0.20
C THR A 167 19.12 -0.24 0.19
N GLU A 168 19.68 -0.73 1.30
CA GLU A 168 20.10 -2.13 1.39
C GLU A 168 18.88 -3.08 1.31
N LEU A 169 17.77 -2.79 1.98
CA LEU A 169 16.53 -3.58 1.83
C LEU A 169 16.05 -3.60 0.38
N VAL A 170 16.03 -2.43 -0.26
CA VAL A 170 15.63 -2.29 -1.67
C VAL A 170 16.55 -3.13 -2.57
N CYS A 171 17.87 -3.02 -2.43
CA CYS A 171 18.81 -3.82 -3.23
C CYS A 171 18.58 -5.33 -3.05
N ARG A 172 18.33 -5.80 -1.82
CA ARG A 172 18.05 -7.22 -1.56
C ARG A 172 16.76 -7.69 -2.22
N LEU A 173 15.73 -6.85 -2.22
CA LEU A 173 14.48 -7.17 -2.90
C LEU A 173 14.64 -7.16 -4.42
N VAL A 174 15.38 -6.19 -4.97
CA VAL A 174 15.69 -6.14 -6.42
C VAL A 174 16.43 -7.40 -6.85
N ASP A 175 17.49 -7.81 -6.13
CA ASP A 175 18.24 -9.04 -6.41
C ASP A 175 17.31 -10.27 -6.45
N LEU A 176 16.36 -10.36 -5.52
CA LEU A 176 15.37 -11.45 -5.47
C LEU A 176 14.43 -11.42 -6.68
N VAL A 177 13.86 -10.25 -6.99
CA VAL A 177 12.92 -10.08 -8.12
C VAL A 177 13.60 -10.44 -9.44
N GLU A 178 14.83 -9.97 -9.66
CA GLU A 178 15.61 -10.29 -10.85
C GLU A 178 15.99 -11.79 -10.91
N ALA A 179 16.34 -12.39 -9.78
CA ALA A 179 16.61 -13.84 -9.70
C ALA A 179 15.36 -14.70 -10.01
N MET A 180 14.16 -14.16 -9.81
CA MET A 180 12.90 -14.78 -10.23
C MET A 180 12.59 -14.59 -11.72
N GLY A 181 13.42 -13.86 -12.47
CA GLY A 181 13.24 -13.57 -13.89
C GLY A 181 12.25 -12.43 -14.17
N LEU A 182 11.95 -11.60 -13.16
CA LEU A 182 11.10 -10.42 -13.27
C LEU A 182 11.95 -9.15 -13.43
N ALA A 183 11.31 -8.04 -13.83
CA ALA A 183 11.94 -6.74 -13.95
C ALA A 183 11.31 -5.73 -12.97
N VAL A 184 12.13 -4.82 -12.44
CA VAL A 184 11.68 -3.76 -11.55
C VAL A 184 11.26 -2.54 -12.37
N ALA A 185 10.04 -2.05 -12.13
CA ALA A 185 9.51 -0.89 -12.81
C ALA A 185 10.29 0.39 -12.48
N SER A 186 10.58 1.19 -13.51
CA SER A 186 10.99 2.57 -13.36
C SER A 186 9.87 3.42 -12.75
N ALA A 187 10.19 4.60 -12.23
CA ALA A 187 9.19 5.52 -11.72
C ALA A 187 8.16 5.93 -12.79
N SER A 188 8.56 5.99 -14.06
CA SER A 188 7.64 6.32 -15.16
C SER A 188 6.68 5.17 -15.48
N GLU A 189 7.17 3.93 -15.47
CA GLU A 189 6.32 2.74 -15.64
C GLU A 189 5.34 2.59 -14.48
N ALA A 190 5.80 2.77 -13.24
CA ALA A 190 4.96 2.71 -12.05
C ALA A 190 3.83 3.77 -12.10
N ARG A 191 4.10 4.98 -12.61
CA ARG A 191 3.06 5.99 -12.81
C ARG A 191 1.99 5.57 -13.81
N ASN A 192 2.41 4.98 -14.93
CA ASN A 192 1.48 4.45 -15.93
C ASN A 192 0.61 3.33 -15.35
N MET A 193 1.22 2.44 -14.56
CA MET A 193 0.50 1.34 -13.88
C MET A 193 -0.53 1.87 -12.87
N LEU A 194 -0.23 2.97 -12.18
CA LEU A 194 -1.10 3.59 -11.17
C LEU A 194 -2.12 4.59 -11.75
N GLY A 195 -2.09 4.85 -13.06
CA GLY A 195 -2.95 5.84 -13.71
C GLY A 195 -2.66 7.28 -13.28
N ILE A 196 -1.39 7.62 -13.05
CA ILE A 196 -0.94 8.98 -12.72
C ILE A 196 -0.65 9.72 -14.03
N ASP A 197 -1.58 10.59 -14.45
CA ASP A 197 -1.44 11.40 -15.66
C ASP A 197 -0.63 12.68 -15.38
N HIS A 198 0.49 12.84 -16.09
CA HIS A 198 1.33 14.05 -16.05
C HIS A 198 0.90 15.16 -17.01
N THR A 199 -0.31 15.10 -17.56
CA THR A 199 -0.78 16.11 -18.51
C THR A 199 -1.02 17.45 -17.79
N GLY A 200 0.04 18.23 -17.59
CA GLY A 200 -0.07 19.60 -17.06
C GLY A 200 1.15 20.24 -16.44
N GLU A 201 2.22 19.53 -16.07
CA GLU A 201 3.41 20.16 -15.47
C GLU A 201 4.68 19.98 -16.32
N PRO A 202 5.50 21.03 -16.50
CA PRO A 202 6.79 20.91 -17.16
C PRO A 202 7.71 20.06 -16.28
N GLU A 203 8.56 19.24 -16.91
CA GLU A 203 9.67 18.55 -16.24
C GLU A 203 10.41 19.55 -15.32
N ARG A 204 10.43 19.26 -14.01
CA ARG A 204 11.18 20.02 -13.01
C ARG A 204 12.45 19.28 -12.62
#